data_AF-A0A7C1AJU1-F1
#
_entry.id   AF-A0A7C1AJU1-F1
#
_cell.length_a   1.000
_cell.length_b   1.000
_cell.length_c   1.000
_cell.angle_alpha   90.00
_cell.angle_beta   90.00
_cell.angle_gamma   90.00
#
_symmetry.space_group_name_H-M   'P 1'
#
loop_
_entity.id
_entity.type
_entity.pdbx_description
1 polymer ?
#
loop_
_entity_poly.entity_id
_entity_poly.type
_entity_poly.pdbx_seq_one_letter_code
_entity_poly.pdbx_strand_id
1 'polypeptide(L)'
;LFLGAILASRPAMLGGNPAKAKEHFQACFRINQNKYLLAKYLYAKTYAVQVQDRELFKNLLQEIIAASENLLPEQRLSNEIAKKKAKALLQQEEDLFF
;
A
#
# COMPACT_ATOMS: atom_id res chain seq x y z
N LEU A 1 -4.51 9.28 3.86
CA LEU A 1 -3.27 8.54 3.52
C LEU A 1 -2.29 8.47 4.69
N PHE A 2 -1.73 9.59 5.16
CA PHE A 2 -0.68 9.63 6.20
C PHE A 2 -1.05 8.89 7.50
N LEU A 3 -2.25 9.13 8.04
CA LEU A 3 -2.74 8.44 9.24
C LEU A 3 -2.86 6.92 9.04
N GLY A 4 -3.27 6.48 7.84
CA GLY A 4 -3.29 5.07 7.48
C GLY A 4 -1.90 4.44 7.57
N ALA A 5 -0.90 5.06 6.94
CA ALA A 5 0.47 4.56 6.97
C ALA A 5 1.06 4.55 8.40
N ILE A 6 0.87 5.62 9.19
CA ILE A 6 1.43 5.69 10.56
C ILE A 6 0.82 4.63 11.46
N LEU A 7 -0.51 4.52 11.46
CA LEU A 7 -1.21 3.59 12.35
C LEU A 7 -0.92 2.13 11.98
N ALA A 8 -0.62 1.87 10.70
CA ALA A 8 -0.25 0.54 10.23
C ALA A 8 1.24 0.21 10.35
N SER A 9 2.13 1.19 10.47
CA SER A 9 3.59 0.96 10.52
C SER A 9 4.11 0.65 11.93
N ARG A 10 3.31 0.83 12.98
CA ARG A 10 3.74 0.68 14.38
C ARG A 10 3.13 -0.58 15.00
N PRO A 11 3.86 -1.30 15.87
CA PRO A 11 3.25 -2.32 16.74
C PRO A 11 2.12 -1.71 17.59
N ALA A 12 1.12 -2.51 17.95
CA ALA A 12 0.01 -2.05 18.79
C ALA A 12 0.48 -1.44 20.12
N MET A 13 1.51 -2.05 20.73
CA MET A 13 2.14 -1.55 21.97
C MET A 13 2.78 -0.16 21.83
N LEU A 14 3.10 0.29 20.60
CA LEU A 14 3.68 1.59 20.29
C LEU A 14 2.68 2.55 19.62
N GLY A 15 1.38 2.30 19.81
CA GLY A 15 0.30 3.15 19.28
C GLY A 15 -0.14 2.80 17.86
N GLY A 16 0.23 1.63 17.35
CA GLY A 16 -0.33 1.08 16.11
C GLY A 16 -1.81 0.73 16.25
N ASN A 17 -2.59 0.97 15.21
CA ASN A 17 -4.00 0.56 15.15
C ASN A 17 -4.37 0.16 13.71
N PRO A 18 -4.22 -1.13 13.35
CA PRO A 18 -4.51 -1.61 12.01
C PRO A 18 -5.97 -1.33 11.59
N ALA A 19 -6.94 -1.45 12.49
CA ALA A 19 -8.35 -1.22 12.19
C ALA A 19 -8.60 0.24 11.74
N LYS A 20 -8.14 1.22 12.52
CA LYS A 20 -8.21 2.64 12.15
C LYS A 20 -7.37 2.95 10.91
N ALA A 21 -6.23 2.27 10.74
CA ALA A 21 -5.42 2.42 9.54
C ALA A 21 -6.22 2.03 8.28
N LYS A 22 -6.93 0.90 8.34
CA LYS A 22 -7.78 0.40 7.26
C LYS A 22 -8.86 1.39 6.87
N GLU A 23 -9.54 2.00 7.85
CA GLU A 23 -10.55 3.04 7.60
C GLU A 23 -9.96 4.23 6.82
N HIS A 24 -8.77 4.70 7.21
CA HIS A 24 -8.10 5.80 6.50
C HIS A 24 -7.66 5.42 5.09
N PHE A 25 -7.23 4.18 4.86
CA PHE A 25 -6.91 3.69 3.52
C PHE A 25 -8.17 3.55 2.66
N GLN A 26 -9.26 2.97 3.18
CA GLN A 26 -10.54 2.87 2.50
C GLN A 26 -11.11 4.23 2.11
N ALA A 27 -11.02 5.23 3.01
CA ALA A 27 -11.41 6.61 2.69
C ALA A 27 -10.56 7.19 1.55
N CYS A 28 -9.24 6.94 1.56
CA CYS A 28 -8.34 7.34 0.47
C CYS A 28 -8.79 6.69 -0.84
N PHE A 29 -8.87 5.36 -0.87
CA PHE A 29 -9.33 4.56 -2.01
C PHE A 29 -10.64 5.05 -2.61
N ARG A 30 -11.63 5.41 -1.78
CA ARG A 30 -12.89 5.99 -2.23
C ARG A 30 -12.72 7.35 -2.90
N ILE A 31 -12.00 8.29 -2.27
CA ILE A 31 -11.82 9.66 -2.78
C ILE A 31 -11.10 9.66 -4.13
N ASN A 32 -10.07 8.82 -4.27
CA ASN A 32 -9.29 8.74 -5.51
C ASN A 32 -9.70 7.56 -6.41
N GLN A 33 -10.89 6.99 -6.22
CA GLN A 33 -11.46 5.91 -7.05
C GLN A 33 -10.49 4.73 -7.33
N ASN A 34 -9.68 4.34 -6.34
CA ASN A 34 -8.63 3.33 -6.47
C ASN A 34 -7.53 3.61 -7.53
N LYS A 35 -7.39 4.84 -8.02
CA LYS A 35 -6.42 5.19 -9.06
C LYS A 35 -5.05 5.61 -8.51
N TYR A 36 -4.99 6.06 -7.26
CA TYR A 36 -3.74 6.55 -6.67
C TYR A 36 -2.83 5.41 -6.19
N LEU A 37 -1.85 5.03 -7.02
CA LEU A 37 -1.00 3.85 -6.81
C LEU A 37 -0.15 3.91 -5.54
N LEU A 38 0.31 5.10 -5.15
CA LEU A 38 1.13 5.25 -3.94
C LEU A 38 0.35 4.90 -2.66
N ALA A 39 -0.97 5.14 -2.64
CA ALA A 39 -1.82 4.72 -1.53
C ALA A 39 -1.91 3.20 -1.41
N LYS A 40 -2.03 2.49 -2.55
CA LYS A 40 -2.01 1.02 -2.58
C LYS A 40 -0.67 0.47 -2.12
N TYR A 41 0.43 1.07 -2.57
CA TYR A 41 1.78 0.69 -2.15
C TYR A 41 1.95 0.82 -0.64
N LEU A 42 1.52 1.95 -0.06
CA LEU A 42 1.60 2.16 1.39
C LEU A 42 0.73 1.16 2.14
N TYR A 43 -0.48 0.87 1.66
CA TYR A 43 -1.36 -0.12 2.27
C TYR A 43 -0.72 -1.52 2.29
N ALA A 44 -0.12 -1.95 1.17
CA ALA A 44 0.64 -3.20 1.10
C ALA A 44 1.82 -3.20 2.08
N LYS A 45 2.68 -2.17 2.02
CA LYS A 45 3.89 -2.07 2.85
C LYS A 45 3.60 -2.05 4.34
N THR A 46 2.52 -1.39 4.76
CA THR A 46 2.25 -1.16 6.18
C THR A 46 1.19 -2.13 6.69
N TYR A 47 -0.04 -2.05 6.16
CA TYR A 47 -1.17 -2.77 6.74
C TYR A 47 -1.06 -4.26 6.46
N ALA A 48 -0.87 -4.67 5.20
CA ALA A 48 -0.84 -6.10 4.84
C ALA A 48 0.29 -6.85 5.58
N VAL A 49 1.48 -6.25 5.69
CA VAL A 49 2.58 -6.79 6.50
C VAL A 49 2.22 -6.85 7.99
N GLN A 50 1.66 -5.77 8.56
CA GLN A 50 1.32 -5.72 9.98
C GLN A 50 0.26 -6.77 10.38
N VAL A 51 -0.72 -7.02 9.52
CA VAL A 51 -1.76 -8.04 9.76
C VAL A 51 -1.39 -9.42 9.23
N GLN A 52 -0.17 -9.58 8.70
CA GLN A 52 0.33 -10.83 8.10
C GLN A 52 -0.56 -11.38 6.96
N ASP A 53 -1.19 -10.50 6.20
CA ASP A 53 -2.01 -10.84 5.03
C ASP A 53 -1.15 -10.85 3.76
N ARG A 54 -0.51 -12.00 3.52
CA ARG A 54 0.40 -12.21 2.37
C ARG A 54 -0.33 -12.11 1.04
N GLU A 55 -1.58 -12.59 0.96
CA GLU A 55 -2.35 -12.57 -0.29
C GLU A 55 -2.68 -11.12 -0.70
N LEU A 56 -3.19 -10.32 0.26
CA LEU A 56 -3.46 -8.90 0.04
C LEU A 56 -2.21 -8.14 -0.41
N PHE A 57 -1.07 -8.42 0.24
CA PHE A 57 0.21 -7.82 -0.13
C PHE A 57 0.56 -8.09 -1.60
N LYS A 58 0.54 -9.35 -2.03
CA LYS A 58 0.88 -9.72 -3.42
C LYS A 58 -0.09 -9.11 -4.42
N ASN A 59 -1.40 -9.20 -4.16
CA ASN A 59 -2.44 -8.68 -5.04
C ASN A 59 -2.27 -7.17 -5.26
N LEU A 60 -2.05 -6.40 -4.20
CA LEU A 60 -1.82 -4.95 -4.30
C LEU A 60 -0.55 -4.61 -5.09
N LEU A 61 0.56 -5.31 -4.84
CA LEU A 61 1.81 -5.02 -5.55
C LEU A 61 1.72 -5.39 -7.03
N GLN A 62 1.13 -6.53 -7.36
CA GLN A 62 0.89 -6.93 -8.74
C GLN A 62 -0.05 -5.97 -9.46
N GLU A 63 -1.12 -5.51 -8.81
CA GLU A 63 -2.04 -4.51 -9.36
C GLU A 63 -1.30 -3.19 -9.69
N ILE A 64 -0.42 -2.73 -8.80
CA ILE A 64 0.39 -1.52 -9.04
C ILE A 64 1.32 -1.72 -10.23
N ILE A 65 1.97 -2.89 -10.33
CA ILE A 65 2.91 -3.20 -11.41
C ILE A 65 2.19 -3.28 -12.76
N ALA A 66 0.98 -3.87 -12.79
CA ALA A 66 0.17 -4.02 -14.00
C ALA A 66 -0.62 -2.75 -14.38
N ALA A 67 -0.63 -1.72 -13.53
CA ALA A 67 -1.39 -0.49 -13.78
C ALA A 67 -0.95 0.21 -15.08
N SER A 68 -1.93 0.64 -15.89
CA SER A 68 -1.68 1.41 -17.11
C SER A 68 -0.85 2.67 -16.84
N GLU A 69 0.07 3.00 -17.75
CA GLU A 69 0.82 4.26 -17.70
C GLU A 69 -0.09 5.51 -17.76
N ASN A 70 -1.29 5.35 -18.33
CA ASN A 70 -2.27 6.42 -18.50
C ASN A 70 -3.34 6.45 -17.39
N LEU A 71 -3.16 5.73 -16.28
CA LEU A 71 -4.15 5.64 -15.19
C LEU A 71 -4.44 7.01 -14.54
N LEU A 72 -3.40 7.83 -14.32
CA LEU A 72 -3.45 9.22 -13.86
C LEU A 72 -2.24 9.96 -14.47
N PRO A 73 -2.35 10.44 -15.72
CA PRO A 73 -1.22 11.06 -16.43
C PRO A 73 -0.62 12.26 -15.68
N GLU A 74 -1.44 13.04 -14.99
CA GLU A 74 -1.05 14.16 -14.14
C GLU A 74 -0.18 13.73 -12.93
N GLN A 75 -0.22 12.44 -12.58
CA GLN A 75 0.58 11.84 -11.51
C GLN A 75 1.60 10.82 -12.04
N ARG A 76 2.01 10.91 -13.31
CA ARG A 76 2.94 9.97 -13.97
C ARG A 76 4.19 9.69 -13.14
N LEU A 77 4.86 10.73 -12.60
CA LEU A 77 6.03 10.55 -11.75
C LEU A 77 5.74 9.68 -10.52
N SER A 78 4.63 9.96 -9.81
CA SER A 78 4.21 9.19 -8.64
C SER A 78 3.87 7.74 -9.01
N ASN A 79 3.25 7.52 -10.17
CA ASN A 79 2.90 6.18 -10.66
C ASN A 79 4.15 5.35 -10.94
N GLU A 80 5.14 5.92 -11.62
CA GLU A 80 6.41 5.24 -11.92
C GLU A 80 7.21 4.94 -10.64
N ILE A 81 7.21 5.86 -9.68
CA ILE A 81 7.80 5.62 -8.35
C ILE A 81 7.09 4.46 -7.64
N ALA A 82 5.76 4.44 -7.65
CA ALA A 82 4.98 3.37 -7.02
C ALA A 82 5.27 2.01 -7.66
N LYS A 83 5.32 1.93 -9.00
CA LYS A 83 5.70 0.71 -9.74
C LYS A 83 7.10 0.23 -9.39
N LYS A 84 8.10 1.12 -9.40
CA LYS A 84 9.48 0.76 -9.05
C LYS A 84 9.57 0.24 -7.61
N LYS A 85 8.91 0.90 -6.66
CA LYS A 85 8.88 0.49 -5.26
C LYS A 85 8.13 -0.83 -5.06
N ALA A 86 7.02 -1.06 -5.78
CA ALA A 86 6.26 -2.29 -5.70
C ALA A 86 7.07 -3.50 -6.16
N LYS A 87 7.82 -3.37 -7.27
CA LYS A 87 8.74 -4.43 -7.74
C LYS A 87 9.79 -4.77 -6.68
N ALA A 88 10.41 -3.75 -6.09
CA ALA A 88 11.43 -3.95 -5.06
C ALA A 88 10.86 -4.59 -3.79
N LEU A 89 9.69 -4.14 -3.34
CA LEU A 89 9.05 -4.64 -2.13
C LEU A 89 8.58 -6.09 -2.28
N LEU A 90 8.14 -6.50 -3.48
CA LEU A 90 7.74 -7.88 -3.76
C LEU A 90 8.92 -8.86 -3.60
N GLN A 91 10.16 -8.42 -3.86
CA GLN A 91 11.36 -9.25 -3.64
C GLN A 91 11.66 -9.49 -2.15
N GLN A 92 11.05 -8.72 -1.25
CA GLN A 92 11.23 -8.83 0.20
C GLN A 92 10.10 -9.64 0.86
N GLU A 93 9.23 -10.29 0.08
CA GLU A 93 8.07 -11.04 0.60
C GLU A 93 8.47 -12.07 1.66
N GLU A 94 9.54 -12.82 1.44
CA GLU A 94 9.98 -13.87 2.37
C GLU A 94 10.49 -13.33 3.71
N ASP A 95 11.11 -12.14 3.71
CA ASP A 95 11.62 -11.50 4.93
C ASP A 95 10.51 -10.84 5.77
N LEU A 96 9.38 -10.50 5.15
CA LEU A 96 8.31 -9.69 5.76
C LEU A 96 7.18 -10.53 6.39
N PHE A 97 7.09 -11.80 6.03
CA PHE A 97 6.00 -12.69 6.45
C PHE A 97 6.55 -13.99 7.03
N PHE A 98 6.04 -14.40 8.20
CA PHE A 98 6.46 -15.58 8.96
C PHE A 98 5.34 -16.62 9.11
#